data_AF-A0A946YQ55-F1
#
_entry.id   AF-A0A946YQ55-F1
#
_cell.length_a   1.000
_cell.length_b   1.000
_cell.length_c   1.000
_cell.angle_alpha   90.00
_cell.angle_beta   90.00
_cell.angle_gamma   90.00
#
_symmetry.space_group_name_H-M   'P 1'
#
loop_
_entity.id
_entity.type
_entity.pdbx_description
1 polymer ?
#
loop_
_entity_poly.entity_id
_entity_poly.type
_entity_poly.pdbx_seq_one_letter_code
_entity_poly.pdbx_strand_id
1 'polypeptide(L)'
;DNVDLKSQQIEVVVRRGAVAVNFPQGMLLREVENDSDGLPNYAQLSLVLQELKRHLQGKQADRKNISLLVAADTPYNQIIATMDAVRSYQAVVATDVVEAELFPDIAFGDAPAKKRGRAGKRS
;
A
#
# COMPACT_ATOMS: atom_id res chain seq x y z
N ASP A 1 -19.02 -11.63 -14.15
CA ASP A 1 -17.55 -11.80 -14.06
C ASP A 1 -17.15 -12.17 -12.64
N ASN A 2 -16.76 -13.43 -12.45
CA ASN A 2 -16.36 -13.97 -11.17
C ASN A 2 -14.85 -13.70 -11.01
N VAL A 3 -14.52 -12.47 -10.66
CA VAL A 3 -13.13 -12.05 -10.47
C VAL A 3 -12.57 -12.82 -9.27
N ASP A 4 -11.63 -13.74 -9.51
CA ASP A 4 -10.93 -14.45 -8.43
C ASP A 4 -9.99 -13.46 -7.72
N LEU A 5 -10.52 -12.80 -6.71
CA LEU A 5 -9.78 -11.86 -5.88
C LEU A 5 -8.50 -12.48 -5.31
N LYS A 6 -8.45 -13.79 -5.06
CA LYS A 6 -7.27 -14.46 -4.48
C LYS A 6 -6.07 -14.44 -5.42
N SER A 7 -6.30 -14.38 -6.73
CA SER A 7 -5.25 -14.28 -7.76
C SER A 7 -4.70 -12.86 -7.94
N GLN A 8 -5.42 -11.83 -7.45
CA GLN A 8 -5.02 -10.44 -7.61
C GLN A 8 -3.90 -10.05 -6.64
N GLN A 9 -3.04 -9.12 -7.05
CA GLN A 9 -1.94 -8.65 -6.22
C GLN A 9 -2.23 -7.26 -5.67
N ILE A 10 -1.77 -7.02 -4.44
CA ILE A 10 -1.75 -5.70 -3.80
C ILE A 10 -0.33 -5.16 -3.99
N GLU A 11 -0.22 -3.91 -4.40
CA GLU A 11 1.08 -3.23 -4.52
C GLU A 11 1.07 -1.92 -3.73
N VAL A 12 2.18 -1.64 -3.08
CA VAL A 12 2.49 -0.33 -2.49
C VAL A 12 3.64 0.25 -3.28
N VAL A 13 3.37 1.32 -4.03
CA VAL A 13 4.37 2.00 -4.86
C VAL A 13 4.86 3.23 -4.12
N VAL A 14 6.12 3.21 -3.70
CA VAL A 14 6.77 4.30 -2.98
C VAL A 14 7.51 5.19 -3.95
N ARG A 15 7.21 6.49 -3.90
CA ARG A 15 7.92 7.53 -4.64
C ARG A 15 8.19 8.71 -3.71
N ARG A 16 9.10 9.59 -4.14
CA ARG A 16 9.49 10.78 -3.36
C ARG A 16 8.32 11.65 -2.88
N GLY A 17 7.25 11.79 -3.67
CA GLY A 17 6.14 12.70 -3.35
C GLY A 17 4.88 12.05 -2.78
N ALA A 18 4.73 10.73 -2.88
CA ALA A 18 3.53 10.02 -2.45
C ALA A 18 3.76 8.51 -2.40
N VAL A 19 2.87 7.82 -1.69
CA VAL A 19 2.73 6.36 -1.72
C VAL A 19 1.40 6.01 -2.38
N ALA A 20 1.43 5.14 -3.38
CA ALA A 20 0.22 4.64 -4.02
C ALA A 20 -0.06 3.20 -3.58
N VAL A 21 -1.28 2.92 -3.18
CA VAL A 21 -1.79 1.56 -2.98
C VAL A 21 -2.55 1.16 -4.24
N ASN A 22 -2.11 0.10 -4.91
CA ASN A 22 -2.78 -0.48 -6.07
C ASN A 22 -3.46 -1.80 -5.69
N PHE A 23 -4.69 -1.98 -6.14
CA PHE A 23 -5.38 -3.27 -6.09
C PHE A 23 -6.54 -3.29 -7.11
N PRO A 24 -6.55 -4.24 -8.06
CA PRO A 24 -5.47 -5.19 -8.38
C PRO A 24 -4.18 -4.51 -8.85
N GLN A 25 -3.11 -5.28 -9.07
CA GLN A 25 -1.82 -4.80 -9.58
C GLN A 25 -1.98 -3.80 -10.74
N GLY A 26 -1.28 -2.67 -10.62
CA GLY A 26 -1.30 -1.57 -11.58
C GLY A 26 -2.56 -0.69 -11.57
N MET A 27 -3.60 -1.03 -10.79
CA MET A 27 -4.82 -0.21 -10.65
C MET A 27 -4.81 0.56 -9.34
N LEU A 28 -4.72 1.89 -9.42
CA LEU A 28 -4.70 2.77 -8.25
C LEU A 28 -5.99 2.63 -7.44
N LEU A 29 -5.86 2.17 -6.20
CA LEU A 29 -6.93 2.16 -5.21
C LEU A 29 -6.94 3.51 -4.45
N ARG A 30 -5.77 3.91 -3.96
CA ARG A 30 -5.60 5.15 -3.20
C ARG A 30 -4.18 5.69 -3.36
N GLU A 31 -4.08 7.01 -3.47
CA GLU A 31 -2.82 7.72 -3.28
C GLU A 31 -2.80 8.34 -1.88
N VAL A 32 -1.69 8.17 -1.18
CA VAL A 32 -1.40 8.72 0.14
C VAL A 32 -0.31 9.76 -0.05
N GLU A 33 -0.68 11.02 0.15
CA GLU A 33 0.24 12.14 0.08
C GLU A 33 1.22 12.12 1.26
N ASN A 34 2.33 12.82 1.08
CA ASN A 34 3.25 13.04 2.18
C ASN A 34 2.62 13.99 3.23
N ASP A 35 3.03 13.83 4.48
CA ASP A 35 2.69 14.73 5.59
C ASP A 35 3.44 16.07 5.51
N SER A 36 3.26 16.91 6.52
CA SER A 36 3.91 18.22 6.63
C SER A 36 5.43 18.16 6.70
N ASP A 37 6.00 17.02 7.11
CA ASP A 37 7.45 16.80 7.20
C ASP A 37 8.02 16.23 5.90
N GLY A 38 7.17 16.00 4.89
CA GLY A 38 7.56 15.49 3.59
C GLY A 38 7.78 13.98 3.57
N LEU A 39 7.38 13.25 4.62
CA LEU A 39 7.38 11.79 4.66
C LEU A 39 6.00 11.25 4.28
N PRO A 40 5.88 10.01 3.79
CA PRO A 40 4.55 9.42 3.57
C PRO A 40 3.70 9.47 4.83
N ASN A 41 2.43 9.83 4.71
CA ASN A 41 1.49 9.74 5.82
C ASN A 41 1.20 8.27 6.16
N TYR A 42 2.02 7.66 7.02
CA TYR A 42 1.94 6.25 7.37
C TYR A 42 0.66 5.90 8.15
N ALA A 43 0.09 6.85 8.90
CA ALA A 43 -1.19 6.66 9.56
C ALA A 43 -2.30 6.47 8.52
N GLN A 44 -2.34 7.32 7.48
CA GLN A 44 -3.28 7.18 6.37
C GLN A 44 -3.03 5.90 5.56
N LEU A 45 -1.77 5.56 5.27
CA LEU A 45 -1.42 4.30 4.60
C LEU A 45 -1.94 3.09 5.37
N SER A 46 -1.71 3.04 6.68
CA SER A 46 -2.20 1.97 7.55
C SER A 46 -3.72 1.86 7.49
N LEU A 47 -4.45 2.98 7.58
CA LEU A 47 -5.91 2.97 7.49
C LEU A 47 -6.42 2.39 6.16
N VAL A 48 -5.81 2.77 5.04
CA VAL A 48 -6.14 2.24 3.71
C VAL A 48 -5.92 0.73 3.64
N LEU A 49 -4.81 0.24 4.18
CA LEU A 49 -4.49 -1.19 4.18
C LEU A 49 -5.41 -1.99 5.11
N GLN A 50 -5.79 -1.42 6.25
CA GLN A 50 -6.78 -2.02 7.15
C GLN A 50 -8.15 -2.14 6.46
N GLU A 51 -8.60 -1.12 5.73
CA GLU A 51 -9.85 -1.16 4.95
C GLU A 51 -9.79 -2.23 3.86
N LEU A 52 -8.69 -2.28 3.12
CA LEU A 52 -8.47 -3.29 2.08
C LEU A 52 -8.47 -4.70 2.65
N LYS A 53 -7.75 -4.94 3.77
CA LYS A 53 -7.69 -6.23 4.46
C LYS A 53 -9.09 -6.69 4.90
N ARG A 54 -9.88 -5.82 5.53
CA ARG A 54 -11.26 -6.12 5.94
C ARG A 54 -12.15 -6.44 4.73
N HIS A 55 -12.03 -5.68 3.64
CA HIS A 55 -12.79 -5.94 2.41
C HIS A 55 -12.47 -7.32 1.84
N LEU A 56 -11.18 -7.69 1.77
CA LEU A 56 -10.74 -9.01 1.28
C LEU A 56 -11.23 -10.15 2.17
N GLN A 57 -11.17 -9.99 3.49
CA GLN A 57 -11.70 -10.96 4.46
C GLN A 57 -13.21 -11.17 4.30
N GLY A 58 -13.99 -10.09 4.14
CA GLY A 58 -15.42 -10.16 3.88
C GLY A 58 -15.80 -10.85 2.56
N LYS A 59 -14.85 -10.96 1.63
CA LYS A 59 -14.97 -11.69 0.36
C LYS A 59 -14.31 -13.08 0.37
N GLN A 60 -13.94 -13.59 1.54
CA GLN A 60 -13.26 -14.89 1.71
C GLN A 60 -11.94 -14.99 0.91
N ALA A 61 -11.26 -13.86 0.71
CA ALA A 61 -10.03 -13.73 -0.06
C ALA A 61 -8.87 -13.16 0.79
N ASP A 62 -8.88 -13.47 2.09
CA ASP A 62 -7.83 -13.08 3.03
C ASP A 62 -6.46 -13.58 2.59
N ARG A 63 -5.42 -12.78 2.84
CA ARG A 63 -4.03 -13.05 2.46
C ARG A 63 -3.05 -12.21 3.25
N LYS A 64 -1.80 -12.62 3.24
CA LYS A 64 -0.70 -11.99 3.99
C LYS A 64 0.33 -11.28 3.11
N ASN A 65 0.25 -11.46 1.80
CA ASN A 65 1.25 -11.01 0.86
C ASN A 65 0.94 -9.62 0.25
N ILE A 66 1.99 -8.82 0.07
CA ILE A 66 1.97 -7.52 -0.61
C ILE A 66 3.28 -7.28 -1.35
N SER A 67 3.25 -6.55 -2.46
CA SER A 67 4.45 -6.13 -3.17
C SER A 67 4.78 -4.68 -2.85
N LEU A 68 5.97 -4.41 -2.32
CA LEU A 68 6.51 -3.07 -2.13
C LEU A 68 7.40 -2.72 -3.33
N LEU A 69 6.97 -1.75 -4.13
CA LEU A 69 7.66 -1.29 -5.32
C LEU A 69 8.27 0.09 -5.06
N VAL A 70 9.59 0.21 -5.11
CA VAL A 70 10.29 1.41 -4.63
C VAL A 70 10.99 2.14 -5.77
N ALA A 71 10.82 3.47 -5.84
CA ALA A 71 11.57 4.29 -6.80
C ALA A 71 13.06 4.38 -6.40
N ALA A 72 13.95 4.38 -7.38
CA ALA A 72 15.41 4.35 -7.14
C ALA A 72 15.95 5.50 -6.29
N ASP A 73 15.25 6.64 -6.23
CA ASP A 73 15.61 7.82 -5.44
C ASP A 73 14.99 7.82 -4.02
N THR A 74 14.35 6.71 -3.60
CA THR A 74 13.72 6.60 -2.29
C THR A 74 14.76 6.36 -1.18
N PRO A 75 14.80 7.19 -0.13
CA PRO A 75 15.66 6.98 1.03
C PRO A 75 15.39 5.65 1.75
N TYR A 76 16.46 4.99 2.22
CA TYR A 76 16.36 3.68 2.89
C TYR A 76 15.45 3.69 4.13
N ASN A 77 15.51 4.75 4.94
CA ASN A 77 14.63 4.91 6.11
C ASN A 77 13.14 4.97 5.72
N GLN A 78 12.80 5.61 4.59
CA GLN A 78 11.43 5.63 4.07
C GLN A 78 10.98 4.23 3.64
N ILE A 79 11.89 3.41 3.09
CA ILE A 79 11.61 2.02 2.74
C ILE A 79 11.24 1.22 4.00
N ILE A 80 12.07 1.29 5.04
CA ILE A 80 11.84 0.57 6.30
C ILE A 80 10.55 1.02 6.98
N ALA A 81 10.33 2.33 7.11
CA ALA A 81 9.09 2.85 7.70
C ALA A 81 7.85 2.42 6.91
N THR A 82 7.96 2.32 5.57
CA THR A 82 6.88 1.75 4.75
C THR A 82 6.68 0.27 5.03
N MET A 83 7.75 -0.52 5.15
CA MET A 83 7.66 -1.94 5.50
C MET A 83 6.97 -2.17 6.85
N ASP A 84 7.25 -1.34 7.84
CA ASP A 84 6.61 -1.42 9.15
C ASP A 84 5.11 -1.10 9.05
N ALA A 85 4.75 -0.03 8.34
CA ALA A 85 3.36 0.39 8.17
C ALA A 85 2.49 -0.58 7.35
N VAL A 86 3.09 -1.38 6.45
CA VAL A 86 2.36 -2.41 5.68
C VAL A 86 2.27 -3.75 6.40
N ARG A 87 3.15 -4.01 7.37
CA ARG A 87 3.24 -5.28 8.10
C ARG A 87 2.13 -5.41 9.14
N SER A 88 1.95 -4.39 9.95
CA SER A 88 1.06 -4.42 11.11
C SER A 88 0.58 -3.02 11.50
N TYR A 89 -0.34 -2.96 12.46
CA TYR A 89 -0.75 -1.72 13.11
C TYR A 89 -1.06 -1.97 14.58
N GLN A 90 -0.92 -0.94 15.40
CA GLN A 90 -1.35 -0.98 16.79
C GLN A 90 -2.87 -0.79 16.86
N ALA A 91 -3.56 -1.74 17.49
CA ALA A 91 -4.98 -1.67 17.79
C ALA A 91 -5.17 -1.59 19.30
N VAL A 92 -6.03 -0.68 19.75
CA VAL A 92 -6.43 -0.61 21.17
C VAL A 92 -7.67 -1.49 21.36
N VAL A 93 -7.55 -2.51 22.21
CA VAL A 93 -8.66 -3.41 22.55
C VAL A 93 -8.85 -3.33 24.07
N ALA A 94 -10.00 -2.80 24.48
CA ALA A 94 -10.26 -2.42 25.87
C ALA A 94 -9.19 -1.45 26.40
N THR A 95 -8.27 -1.92 27.24
CA THR A 95 -7.18 -1.13 27.84
C THR A 95 -5.80 -1.51 27.29
N ASP A 96 -5.72 -2.53 26.44
CA ASP A 96 -4.46 -3.07 25.95
C ASP A 96 -4.19 -2.65 24.51
N VAL A 97 -2.91 -2.45 24.19
CA VAL A 97 -2.45 -2.22 22.82
C VAL A 97 -1.92 -3.53 22.28
N VAL A 98 -2.52 -4.00 21.19
CA VAL A 98 -2.11 -5.23 20.49
C VAL A 98 -1.57 -4.88 19.10
N GLU A 99 -0.61 -5.67 18.64
CA GLU A 99 -0.10 -5.57 17.28
C GLU A 99 -0.95 -6.46 16.35
N ALA A 100 -1.76 -5.83 15.50
CA ALA A 100 -2.63 -6.50 14.55
C ALA A 100 -1.95 -6.61 13.18
N GLU A 101 -2.03 -7.80 12.57
CA GLU A 101 -1.41 -8.10 11.29
C GLU A 101 -2.14 -7.43 10.11
N LEU A 102 -1.37 -6.90 9.16
CA LEU A 102 -1.84 -6.49 7.83
C LEU A 102 -1.33 -7.46 6.76
N PHE A 103 -0.17 -7.17 6.16
CA PHE A 103 0.45 -7.94 5.09
C PHE A 103 1.94 -8.17 5.39
N PRO A 104 2.28 -9.14 6.24
CA PRO A 104 3.65 -9.35 6.72
C PRO A 104 4.60 -9.97 5.68
N ASP A 105 4.06 -10.60 4.64
CA ASP A 105 4.83 -11.28 3.60
C ASP A 105 5.10 -10.31 2.44
N ILE A 106 6.15 -9.50 2.60
CA ILE A 106 6.47 -8.40 1.69
C ILE A 106 7.44 -8.89 0.60
N ALA A 107 6.97 -8.88 -0.66
CA ALA A 107 7.85 -8.96 -1.81
C ALA A 107 8.40 -7.56 -2.14
N PHE A 108 9.67 -7.47 -2.52
CA PHE A 108 10.34 -6.20 -2.81
C PHE A 108 10.73 -6.11 -4.29
N GLY A 109 10.56 -4.94 -4.90
CA GLY A 109 10.96 -4.72 -6.29
C GLY A 109 11.04 -3.23 -6.67
N ASP A 110 11.37 -2.98 -7.93
CA ASP A 110 11.50 -1.62 -8.46
C ASP A 110 10.15 -1.02 -8.84
N ALA A 111 9.94 0.25 -8.48
CA ALA A 111 8.79 1.00 -8.96
C ALA A 111 8.90 1.24 -10.47
N PRO A 112 7.85 0.94 -11.27
CA PRO A 112 7.88 1.22 -12.69
C PRO A 112 8.07 2.72 -12.93
N ALA A 113 8.76 3.09 -14.01
CA ALA A 113 8.83 4.49 -14.42
C ALA A 113 7.40 5.04 -14.58
N LYS A 114 7.13 6.24 -14.04
CA LYS A 114 5.81 6.88 -14.18
C LYS A 114 5.56 7.06 -15.68
N LYS A 115 4.70 6.23 -16.29
CA LYS A 115 4.23 6.50 -17.66
C LYS A 115 3.57 7.87 -17.57
N ARG A 116 4.15 8.90 -18.20
CA ARG A 116 3.46 10.18 -18.42
C ARG A 116 2.15 9.79 -19.10
N GLY A 117 1.03 9.92 -18.38
CA GLY A 117 -0.27 9.73 -18.97
C GLY A 117 -0.31 10.58 -20.23
N ARG A 118 -0.69 9.97 -21.36
CA ARG A 118 -1.01 10.70 -22.59
C ARG A 118 -1.93 11.83 -22.17
N ALA A 119 -1.42 13.06 -22.20
CA ALA A 119 -2.27 14.24 -22.20
C ALA A 119 -3.27 14.01 -23.34
N GLY A 120 -4.53 13.81 -22.97
CA GLY A 120 -5.61 13.72 -23.93
C GLY A 120 -5.63 15.03 -24.70
N LYS A 121 -5.04 15.02 -25.89
CA LYS A 121 -5.19 16.07 -26.88
C LYS A 121 -6.66 16.00 -27.32
N ARG A 122 -7.51 16.74 -26.62
CA ARG A 122 -8.83 17.13 -27.12
C ARG A 122 -8.56 18.29 -28.07
N SER A 123 -8.44 17.95 -29.35
CA SER A 123 -8.71 18.83 -30.48
C SER A 123 -10.17 18.65 -30.88
#